data_AF-A0A6H2C5L3-F1
#
_entry.id   AF-A0A6H2C5L3-F1
#
_cell.length_a   1.000
_cell.length_b   1.000
_cell.length_c   1.000
_cell.angle_alpha   90.00
_cell.angle_beta   90.00
_cell.angle_gamma   90.00
#
_symmetry.space_group_name_H-M   'P 1'
#
loop_
_entity.id
_entity.type
_entity.pdbx_description
1 polymer ?
#
loop_
_entity_poly.entity_id
_entity_poly.type
_entity_poly.pdbx_seq_one_letter_code
_entity_poly.pdbx_strand_id
1 'polypeptide(L)'
;MTMGKRTQAAALEVRLLREGIIESRHIVQAVVSDDRGRVLSVAGNAETAAFVRSALKPFQALAITSTGTLERYGLSDKDLAIITSSHKGSMEQVRQVFNILWRADIDINALHCPIPQGKSSALEYNCSGKHAGMLAVCQQRHWPLTNYLDRKHPVQQLIITKVAELLRMPAAEFLTAHDDCGAPTYLMQLSQMASLYAVLASSNSVDMERIVRAMNHHPTIVAGVGEFDTELMRLTPGELVSKSGAEGVQCIGRLGEGMGLAIKVMDGSTRAKYAVAIHILQQMGWISPSIAQSLSEKFMNLGKYKRLEVIGELSLL
;
A
#
# COMPACT_ATOMS: atom_id res chain seq x y z
N MET A 1 30.43 -13.71 -19.53
CA MET A 1 29.11 -13.53 -20.17
C MET A 1 28.13 -13.18 -19.06
N THR A 2 27.82 -11.90 -18.88
CA THR A 2 26.80 -11.45 -17.93
C THR A 2 25.47 -11.99 -18.43
N MET A 3 24.91 -13.02 -17.79
CA MET A 3 23.53 -13.40 -18.04
C MET A 3 22.68 -12.16 -17.77
N GLY A 4 22.15 -11.55 -18.83
CA GLY A 4 21.28 -10.39 -18.69
C GLY A 4 20.13 -10.79 -17.77
N LYS A 5 19.94 -10.07 -16.66
CA LYS A 5 18.76 -10.26 -15.80
C LYS A 5 17.56 -10.05 -16.70
N ARG A 6 16.80 -11.12 -16.95
CA ARG A 6 15.57 -11.03 -17.73
C ARG A 6 14.59 -10.24 -16.87
N THR A 7 14.32 -8.98 -17.20
CA THR A 7 13.42 -8.11 -16.41
C THR A 7 12.05 -7.95 -17.08
N GLN A 8 11.81 -8.68 -18.18
CA GLN A 8 10.66 -8.49 -19.05
C GLN A 8 10.03 -9.83 -19.48
N ALA A 9 8.71 -9.82 -19.56
CA ALA A 9 7.84 -10.88 -20.09
C ALA A 9 6.59 -10.26 -20.73
N ALA A 10 5.69 -11.11 -21.25
CA ALA A 10 4.38 -10.64 -21.71
C ALA A 10 3.62 -9.99 -20.54
N ALA A 11 2.97 -8.85 -20.81
CA ALA A 11 2.08 -8.21 -19.84
C ALA A 11 0.77 -9.00 -19.72
N LEU A 12 0.07 -8.81 -18.60
CA LEU A 12 -1.28 -9.34 -18.39
C LEU A 12 -2.30 -8.41 -19.07
N GLU A 13 -3.40 -8.99 -19.51
CA GLU A 13 -4.56 -8.25 -20.01
C GLU A 13 -5.77 -8.56 -19.12
N VAL A 14 -6.52 -7.52 -18.70
CA VAL A 14 -7.84 -7.69 -18.10
C VAL A 14 -8.90 -7.23 -19.08
N ARG A 15 -9.86 -8.11 -19.39
CA ARG A 15 -11.01 -7.81 -20.22
C ARG A 15 -12.23 -7.59 -19.32
N LEU A 16 -12.91 -6.46 -19.51
CA LEU A 16 -14.29 -6.32 -19.07
C LEU A 16 -15.18 -6.92 -20.15
N LEU A 17 -15.97 -7.91 -19.76
CA LEU A 17 -16.94 -8.56 -20.61
C LEU A 17 -18.35 -8.11 -20.22
N ARG A 18 -19.20 -7.82 -21.22
CA ARG A 18 -20.65 -7.67 -21.09
C ARG A 18 -21.33 -8.76 -21.88
N GLU A 19 -22.02 -9.66 -21.18
CA GLU A 19 -22.66 -10.84 -21.78
C GLU A 19 -21.68 -11.65 -22.67
N GLY A 20 -20.41 -11.72 -22.25
CA GLY A 20 -19.34 -12.41 -22.98
C GLY A 20 -18.61 -11.59 -24.05
N ILE A 21 -19.08 -10.38 -24.37
CA ILE A 21 -18.48 -9.50 -25.38
C ILE A 21 -17.51 -8.52 -24.71
N ILE A 22 -16.32 -8.34 -25.30
CA ILE A 22 -15.29 -7.42 -24.77
C ILE A 22 -15.77 -5.97 -24.89
N GLU A 23 -15.94 -5.30 -23.74
CA GLU A 23 -16.28 -3.88 -23.65
C GLU A 23 -15.04 -2.99 -23.47
N SER A 24 -14.06 -3.44 -22.69
CA SER A 24 -12.79 -2.72 -22.51
C SER A 24 -11.64 -3.66 -22.13
N ARG A 25 -10.42 -3.22 -22.40
CA ARG A 25 -9.17 -3.94 -22.10
C ARG A 25 -8.27 -3.07 -21.22
N HIS A 26 -7.60 -3.68 -20.26
CA HIS A 26 -6.64 -3.03 -19.37
C HIS A 26 -5.32 -3.80 -19.45
N ILE A 27 -4.20 -3.09 -19.68
CA ILE A 27 -2.86 -3.69 -19.66
C ILE A 27 -2.31 -3.60 -18.24
N VAL A 28 -1.81 -4.72 -17.74
CA VAL A 28 -1.33 -4.84 -16.36
C VAL A 28 0.06 -5.44 -16.33
N GLN A 29 0.91 -4.86 -15.49
CA GLN A 29 2.23 -5.38 -15.19
C GLN A 29 2.30 -5.79 -13.73
N ALA A 30 3.06 -6.83 -13.45
CA ALA A 30 3.23 -7.37 -12.11
C ALA A 30 4.63 -7.92 -11.91
N VAL A 31 5.13 -7.81 -10.68
CA VAL A 31 6.46 -8.25 -10.29
C VAL A 31 6.38 -8.92 -8.93
N VAL A 32 7.00 -10.09 -8.81
CA VAL A 32 7.25 -10.74 -7.51
C VAL A 32 8.74 -10.66 -7.21
N SER A 33 9.07 -10.21 -6.01
CA SER A 33 10.45 -10.14 -5.52
C SER A 33 10.59 -10.82 -4.17
N ASP A 34 11.82 -11.18 -3.80
CA ASP A 34 12.18 -11.58 -2.45
C ASP A 34 12.74 -10.43 -1.60
N ASP A 35 12.94 -10.70 -0.31
CA ASP A 35 13.49 -9.78 0.69
C ASP A 35 14.97 -9.38 0.47
N ARG A 36 15.63 -9.99 -0.53
CA ARG A 36 16.98 -9.64 -0.98
C ARG A 36 16.96 -8.72 -2.20
N GLY A 37 15.78 -8.40 -2.73
CA GLY A 37 15.60 -7.56 -3.91
C GLY A 37 15.79 -8.30 -5.23
N ARG A 38 15.75 -9.63 -5.24
CA ARG A 38 15.76 -10.43 -6.47
C ARG A 38 14.35 -10.51 -7.02
N VAL A 39 14.19 -10.23 -8.32
CA VAL A 39 12.94 -10.47 -9.02
C VAL A 39 12.83 -11.97 -9.30
N LEU A 40 11.75 -12.60 -8.81
CA LEU A 40 11.49 -14.03 -8.95
C LEU A 40 10.63 -14.33 -10.18
N SER A 41 9.64 -13.47 -10.44
CA SER A 41 8.76 -13.58 -11.59
C SER A 41 8.22 -12.23 -12.03
N VAL A 42 7.84 -12.14 -13.30
CA VAL A 42 7.37 -10.91 -13.93
C VAL A 42 6.28 -11.18 -14.95
N ALA A 43 5.33 -10.25 -15.04
CA ALA A 43 4.50 -10.06 -16.23
C ALA A 43 4.61 -8.58 -16.64
N GLY A 44 4.98 -8.32 -17.89
CA GLY A 44 5.35 -6.97 -18.34
C GLY A 44 6.81 -6.64 -18.04
N ASN A 45 7.09 -5.47 -17.48
CA ASN A 45 8.46 -5.00 -17.23
C ASN A 45 8.65 -4.65 -15.75
N ALA A 46 9.65 -5.28 -15.11
CA ALA A 46 9.96 -5.05 -13.70
C ALA A 46 10.49 -3.65 -13.40
N GLU A 47 11.04 -2.97 -14.41
CA GLU A 47 11.60 -1.62 -14.31
C GLU A 47 10.57 -0.52 -14.61
N THR A 48 9.31 -0.88 -14.90
CA THR A 48 8.25 0.11 -15.11
C THR A 48 8.12 1.00 -13.89
N ALA A 49 8.31 2.30 -14.11
CA ALA A 49 8.24 3.30 -13.08
C ALA A 49 6.79 3.78 -12.90
N ALA A 50 6.34 3.84 -11.66
CA ALA A 50 5.06 4.39 -11.28
C ALA A 50 5.16 5.09 -9.92
N PHE A 51 4.28 6.06 -9.66
CA PHE A 51 4.18 6.61 -8.32
C PHE A 51 3.63 5.54 -7.38
N VAL A 52 4.31 5.32 -6.26
CA VAL A 52 3.90 4.31 -5.25
C VAL A 52 2.59 4.69 -4.56
N ARG A 53 2.26 5.99 -4.51
CA ARG A 53 1.03 6.54 -3.92
C ARG A 53 0.81 5.97 -2.51
N SER A 54 -0.44 5.66 -2.15
CA SER A 54 -0.81 5.14 -0.83
C SER A 54 -0.23 3.76 -0.48
N ALA A 55 0.36 3.03 -1.43
CA ALA A 55 1.03 1.76 -1.12
C ALA A 55 2.31 1.98 -0.28
N LEU A 56 2.80 3.21 -0.13
CA LEU A 56 3.96 3.52 0.70
C LEU A 56 3.65 3.63 2.20
N LYS A 57 2.37 3.77 2.58
CA LYS A 57 1.98 4.11 3.96
C LYS A 57 2.52 3.17 5.06
N PRO A 58 2.62 1.84 4.87
CA PRO A 58 3.27 0.96 5.84
C PRO A 58 4.72 1.38 6.13
N PHE A 59 5.46 1.82 5.11
CA PHE A 59 6.85 2.27 5.26
C PHE A 59 6.94 3.68 5.83
N GLN A 60 5.96 4.55 5.54
CA GLN A 60 5.86 5.85 6.21
C GLN A 60 5.61 5.70 7.72
N ALA A 61 4.87 4.66 8.13
CA ALA A 61 4.62 4.36 9.53
C ALA A 61 5.89 3.92 10.31
N LEU A 62 6.98 3.56 9.63
CA LEU A 62 8.26 3.31 10.30
C LEU A 62 8.77 4.54 11.05
N ALA A 63 8.37 5.74 10.61
CA ALA A 63 8.72 6.97 11.32
C ALA A 63 8.09 7.05 12.72
N ILE A 64 6.94 6.41 12.98
CA ILE A 64 6.30 6.43 14.31
C ILE A 64 6.73 5.25 15.19
N THR A 65 6.99 4.08 14.61
CA THR A 65 7.44 2.90 15.35
C THR A 65 8.90 3.03 15.80
N SER A 66 9.78 3.52 14.92
CA SER A 66 11.23 3.59 15.21
C SER A 66 11.65 4.74 16.14
N THR A 67 10.75 5.68 16.45
CA THR A 67 11.04 6.87 17.26
C THR A 67 10.56 6.77 18.71
N GLY A 68 9.90 5.67 19.08
CA GLY A 68 9.24 5.52 20.39
C GLY A 68 7.99 6.40 20.56
N THR A 69 7.43 6.91 19.46
CA THR A 69 6.27 7.81 19.49
C THR A 69 5.00 7.08 19.91
N LEU A 70 4.86 5.82 19.53
CA LEU A 70 3.74 4.99 19.98
C LEU A 70 3.73 4.87 21.51
N GLU A 71 4.87 4.56 22.12
CA GLU A 71 5.02 4.39 23.55
C GLU A 71 4.80 5.71 24.29
N ARG A 72 5.42 6.80 23.82
CA ARG A 72 5.35 8.11 24.47
C ARG A 72 3.91 8.61 24.63
N TYR A 73 3.06 8.39 23.63
CA TYR A 73 1.67 8.83 23.64
C TYR A 73 0.66 7.73 23.95
N GLY A 74 1.13 6.52 24.29
CA GLY A 74 0.25 5.38 24.59
C GLY A 74 -0.65 4.98 23.42
N LEU A 75 -0.13 5.04 22.19
CA LEU A 75 -0.86 4.70 20.97
C LEU A 75 -0.91 3.18 20.76
N SER A 76 -2.11 2.71 20.40
CA SER A 76 -2.43 1.29 20.21
C SER A 76 -2.08 0.77 18.81
N ASP A 77 -2.17 -0.54 18.61
CA ASP A 77 -2.07 -1.14 17.27
C ASP A 77 -3.22 -0.65 16.35
N LYS A 78 -4.37 -0.24 16.89
CA LYS A 78 -5.45 0.39 16.11
C LYS A 78 -5.07 1.79 15.61
N ASP A 79 -4.32 2.55 16.42
CA ASP A 79 -3.73 3.84 16.01
C ASP A 79 -2.70 3.63 14.90
N LEU A 80 -1.85 2.61 15.03
CA LEU A 80 -0.90 2.27 13.97
C LEU A 80 -1.62 1.84 12.67
N ALA A 81 -2.71 1.08 12.77
CA ALA A 81 -3.51 0.69 11.62
C ALA A 81 -4.09 1.92 10.88
N ILE A 82 -4.63 2.91 11.60
CA ILE A 82 -5.14 4.13 10.93
C ILE A 82 -4.02 4.96 10.30
N ILE A 83 -2.80 4.95 10.86
CA ILE A 83 -1.63 5.61 10.25
C ILE A 83 -1.29 4.99 8.89
N THR A 84 -1.43 3.67 8.75
CA THR A 84 -1.20 2.97 7.47
C THR A 84 -2.37 3.06 6.49
N SER A 85 -3.50 3.64 6.89
CA SER A 85 -4.79 3.49 6.19
C SER A 85 -4.92 4.32 4.92
N SER A 86 -5.76 3.84 4.00
CA SER A 86 -6.43 4.65 2.98
C SER A 86 -7.93 4.66 3.26
N HIS A 87 -8.29 5.15 4.44
CA HIS A 87 -9.61 4.99 5.02
C HIS A 87 -10.72 5.74 4.26
N LYS A 88 -11.99 5.42 4.55
CA LYS A 88 -13.17 5.98 3.86
C LYS A 88 -13.80 7.17 4.58
N GLY A 89 -13.11 7.70 5.59
CA GLY A 89 -13.68 8.72 6.49
C GLY A 89 -14.91 8.24 7.25
N SER A 90 -14.99 6.94 7.62
CA SER A 90 -16.05 6.47 8.50
C SER A 90 -15.89 7.08 9.90
N MET A 91 -16.98 7.18 10.67
CA MET A 91 -16.93 7.74 12.02
C MET A 91 -15.92 7.03 12.93
N GLU A 92 -15.79 5.70 12.81
CA GLU A 92 -14.80 4.93 13.56
C GLU A 92 -13.36 5.31 13.18
N GLN A 93 -13.09 5.44 11.87
CA GLN A 93 -11.77 5.81 11.37
C GLN A 93 -11.42 7.26 11.76
N VAL A 94 -12.36 8.19 11.62
CA VAL A 94 -12.22 9.60 12.02
C VAL A 94 -11.91 9.73 13.50
N ARG A 95 -12.63 8.99 14.37
CA ARG A 95 -12.36 8.96 15.81
C ARG A 95 -10.95 8.46 16.12
N GLN A 96 -10.45 7.49 15.35
CA GLN A 96 -9.09 6.98 15.54
C GLN A 96 -8.03 8.02 15.17
N VAL A 97 -8.22 8.76 14.07
CA VAL A 97 -7.32 9.87 13.71
C VAL A 97 -7.34 10.95 14.77
N PHE A 98 -8.53 11.33 15.25
CA PHE A 98 -8.67 12.30 16.33
C PHE A 98 -7.98 11.82 17.62
N ASN A 99 -8.09 10.53 17.97
CA ASN A 99 -7.43 9.97 19.15
C ASN A 99 -5.90 10.17 19.10
N ILE A 100 -5.26 9.98 17.95
CA ILE A 100 -3.82 10.21 17.79
C ILE A 100 -3.46 11.67 18.08
N LEU A 101 -4.19 12.62 17.47
CA LEU A 101 -3.97 14.05 17.67
C LEU A 101 -4.19 14.46 19.13
N TRP A 102 -5.28 13.99 19.74
CA TRP A 102 -5.61 14.26 21.13
C TRP A 102 -4.55 13.72 22.10
N ARG A 103 -4.08 12.48 21.91
CA ARG A 103 -3.00 11.89 22.71
C ARG A 103 -1.67 12.64 22.60
N ALA A 104 -1.42 13.25 21.45
CA ALA A 104 -0.23 14.06 21.21
C ALA A 104 -0.40 15.54 21.58
N ASP A 105 -1.57 15.96 22.08
CA ASP A 105 -1.89 17.37 22.35
C ASP A 105 -1.74 18.28 21.12
N ILE A 106 -2.29 17.83 19.98
CA ILE A 106 -2.22 18.52 18.69
C ILE A 106 -3.64 18.93 18.26
N ASP A 107 -3.80 20.20 17.89
CA ASP A 107 -5.06 20.72 17.35
C ASP A 107 -5.35 20.15 15.94
N ILE A 108 -6.64 19.91 15.64
CA ILE A 108 -7.07 19.34 14.36
C ILE A 108 -6.64 20.22 13.17
N ASN A 109 -6.53 21.54 13.36
CA ASN A 109 -6.12 22.48 12.31
C ASN A 109 -4.65 22.31 11.88
N ALA A 110 -3.84 21.53 12.61
CA ALA A 110 -2.50 21.14 12.17
C ALA A 110 -2.52 20.12 11.01
N LEU A 111 -3.67 19.48 10.73
CA LEU A 111 -3.82 18.63 9.56
C LEU A 111 -3.82 19.48 8.28
N HIS A 112 -2.85 19.24 7.41
CA HIS A 112 -2.68 19.93 6.14
C HIS A 112 -3.16 19.11 4.94
N CYS A 113 -3.70 17.90 5.17
CA CYS A 113 -4.42 17.20 4.12
C CYS A 113 -5.75 17.94 3.83
N PRO A 114 -6.21 17.95 2.57
CA PRO A 114 -7.40 18.71 2.20
C PRO A 114 -8.68 18.10 2.79
N ILE A 115 -9.75 18.87 2.83
CA ILE A 115 -11.09 18.36 3.15
C ILE A 115 -11.65 17.67 1.90
N PRO A 116 -12.07 16.39 1.97
CA PRO A 116 -12.66 15.73 0.81
C PRO A 116 -13.94 16.41 0.33
N GLN A 117 -14.25 16.27 -0.96
CA GLN A 117 -15.50 16.78 -1.50
C GLN A 117 -16.72 16.17 -0.76
N GLY A 118 -17.65 17.04 -0.34
CA GLY A 118 -18.86 16.63 0.38
C GLY A 118 -18.64 16.29 1.85
N LYS A 119 -17.45 16.59 2.40
CA LYS A 119 -17.08 16.38 3.80
C LYS A 119 -16.86 17.70 4.53
N SER A 120 -16.78 17.66 5.86
CA SER A 120 -16.66 18.87 6.69
C SER A 120 -15.32 18.98 7.41
N SER A 121 -14.50 17.93 7.42
CA SER A 121 -13.22 17.94 8.14
C SER A 121 -12.08 17.24 7.37
N ALA A 122 -10.86 17.73 7.58
CA ALA A 122 -9.64 17.08 7.12
C ALA A 122 -9.46 15.68 7.75
N LEU A 123 -10.06 15.43 8.92
CA LEU A 123 -10.08 14.10 9.54
C LEU A 123 -10.72 13.03 8.64
N GLU A 124 -11.64 13.42 7.75
CA GLU A 124 -12.32 12.51 6.84
C GLU A 124 -11.51 12.20 5.58
N TYR A 125 -10.37 12.87 5.37
CA TYR A 125 -9.50 12.61 4.25
C TYR A 125 -8.77 11.28 4.40
N ASN A 126 -8.72 10.46 3.36
CA ASN A 126 -8.20 9.08 3.39
C ASN A 126 -6.71 8.93 3.83
N CYS A 127 -6.00 10.05 3.97
CA CYS A 127 -4.63 10.13 4.42
C CYS A 127 -4.49 10.77 5.81
N SER A 128 -5.56 11.24 6.44
CA SER A 128 -5.47 11.99 7.69
C SER A 128 -4.80 11.19 8.81
N GLY A 129 -4.95 9.86 8.81
CA GLY A 129 -4.19 8.95 9.69
C GLY A 129 -2.67 9.06 9.54
N LYS A 130 -2.11 8.99 8.31
CA LYS A 130 -0.65 9.17 8.12
C LYS A 130 -0.18 10.57 8.51
N HIS A 131 -1.02 11.59 8.33
CA HIS A 131 -0.73 12.96 8.73
C HIS A 131 -0.68 13.09 10.26
N ALA A 132 -1.66 12.54 10.96
CA ALA A 132 -1.68 12.51 12.42
C ALA A 132 -0.44 11.77 12.97
N GLY A 133 -0.03 10.66 12.34
CA GLY A 133 1.21 9.96 12.69
C GLY A 133 2.46 10.83 12.52
N MET A 134 2.60 11.53 11.38
CA MET A 134 3.71 12.46 11.15
C MET A 134 3.73 13.60 12.17
N LEU A 135 2.58 14.20 12.45
CA LEU A 135 2.43 15.27 13.44
C LEU A 135 2.80 14.81 14.85
N ALA A 136 2.38 13.61 15.26
CA ALA A 136 2.76 13.04 16.55
C ALA A 136 4.29 12.88 16.68
N VAL A 137 4.97 12.43 15.62
CA VAL A 137 6.44 12.36 15.59
C VAL A 137 7.04 13.75 15.72
N CYS A 138 6.54 14.73 14.94
CA CYS A 138 7.01 16.11 15.03
C CYS A 138 6.86 16.67 16.44
N GLN A 139 5.70 16.47 17.07
CA GLN A 139 5.43 16.94 18.42
C GLN A 139 6.38 16.33 19.46
N GLN A 140 6.61 15.01 19.40
CA GLN A 140 7.58 14.37 20.31
C GLN A 140 8.99 14.93 20.14
N ARG A 141 9.40 15.17 18.89
CA ARG A 141 10.76 15.59 18.52
C ARG A 141 10.94 17.10 18.59
N HIS A 142 9.91 17.85 18.97
CA HIS A 142 9.89 19.31 18.96
C HIS A 142 10.23 19.90 17.57
N TRP A 143 9.77 19.22 16.51
CA TRP A 143 9.87 19.72 15.13
C TRP A 143 8.65 20.57 14.77
N PRO A 144 8.79 21.51 13.82
CA PRO A 144 7.67 22.34 13.39
C PRO A 144 6.46 21.52 12.91
N LEU A 145 5.27 21.90 13.38
CA LEU A 145 4.01 21.28 12.93
C LEU A 145 3.46 21.94 11.66
N THR A 146 3.90 23.14 11.33
CA THR A 146 3.29 23.98 10.27
C THR A 146 3.82 23.69 8.87
N ASN A 147 4.94 22.98 8.73
CA ASN A 147 5.54 22.70 7.43
C ASN A 147 6.04 21.26 7.29
N TYR A 148 5.42 20.32 8.01
CA TYR A 148 5.79 18.91 8.01
C TYR A 148 5.67 18.22 6.64
N LEU A 149 4.98 18.82 5.67
CA LEU A 149 4.87 18.33 4.30
C LEU A 149 6.06 18.73 3.42
N ASP A 150 6.89 19.69 3.85
CA ASP A 150 8.05 20.14 3.09
C ASP A 150 9.04 18.99 2.95
N ARG A 151 9.58 18.79 1.74
CA ARG A 151 10.53 17.70 1.44
C ARG A 151 11.76 17.71 2.36
N LYS A 152 12.20 18.91 2.76
CA LYS A 152 13.35 19.10 3.65
C LYS A 152 12.99 19.03 5.13
N HIS A 153 11.71 18.89 5.47
CA HIS A 153 11.28 18.76 6.85
C HIS A 153 11.88 17.50 7.48
N PRO A 154 12.33 17.54 8.75
CA PRO A 154 12.95 16.39 9.41
C PRO A 154 12.11 15.10 9.35
N VAL A 155 10.78 15.18 9.47
CA VAL A 155 9.90 14.00 9.36
C VAL A 155 9.90 13.39 7.96
N GLN A 156 9.96 14.20 6.90
CA GLN A 156 10.02 13.69 5.52
C GLN A 156 11.40 13.07 5.24
N GLN A 157 12.46 13.68 5.76
CA GLN A 157 13.82 13.14 5.71
C GLN A 157 13.94 11.81 6.45
N LEU A 158 13.32 11.69 7.63
CA LEU A 158 13.23 10.44 8.38
C LEU A 158 12.54 9.35 7.57
N ILE A 159 11.37 9.65 6.99
CA ILE A 159 10.59 8.69 6.18
C ILE A 159 11.41 8.21 4.99
N ILE A 160 11.98 9.13 4.19
CA ILE A 160 12.72 8.71 2.99
C ILE A 160 14.01 7.98 3.35
N THR A 161 14.67 8.31 4.46
CA THR A 161 15.83 7.57 4.95
C THR A 161 15.45 6.12 5.27
N LYS A 162 14.31 5.89 5.93
CA LYS A 162 13.82 4.52 6.19
C LYS A 162 13.52 3.76 4.92
N VAL A 163 12.86 4.37 3.95
CA VAL A 163 12.58 3.73 2.66
C VAL A 163 13.87 3.42 1.90
N ALA A 164 14.83 4.33 1.91
CA ALA A 164 16.15 4.18 1.30
C ALA A 164 16.97 3.03 1.92
N GLU A 165 16.96 2.91 3.25
CA GLU A 165 17.57 1.80 4.00
C GLU A 165 17.02 0.45 3.53
N LEU A 166 15.70 0.32 3.42
CA LEU A 166 15.04 -0.94 3.00
C LEU A 166 15.35 -1.30 1.55
N LEU A 167 15.43 -0.31 0.66
CA LEU A 167 15.77 -0.50 -0.75
C LEU A 167 17.27 -0.58 -1.02
N ARG A 168 18.12 -0.37 0.01
CA ARG A 168 19.58 -0.34 -0.08
C ARG A 168 20.08 0.60 -1.17
N MET A 169 19.44 1.77 -1.30
CA MET A 169 19.80 2.80 -2.27
C MET A 169 19.83 4.18 -1.61
N PRO A 170 20.65 5.13 -2.11
CA PRO A 170 20.70 6.49 -1.56
C PRO A 170 19.36 7.21 -1.66
N ALA A 171 18.97 7.93 -0.59
CA ALA A 171 17.74 8.73 -0.57
C ALA A 171 17.69 9.80 -1.68
N ALA A 172 18.85 10.28 -2.13
CA ALA A 172 18.97 11.28 -3.20
C ALA A 172 18.52 10.78 -4.58
N GLU A 173 18.45 9.46 -4.80
CA GLU A 173 18.04 8.87 -6.07
C GLU A 173 16.51 8.80 -6.25
N PHE A 174 15.73 9.05 -5.19
CA PHE A 174 14.27 9.02 -5.29
C PHE A 174 13.72 10.26 -6.00
N LEU A 175 13.10 10.03 -7.16
CA LEU A 175 12.32 11.05 -7.84
C LEU A 175 11.03 11.34 -7.05
N THR A 176 10.89 12.59 -6.60
CA THR A 176 9.86 13.00 -5.64
C THR A 176 8.85 13.95 -6.26
N ALA A 177 7.57 13.71 -6.02
CA ALA A 177 6.44 14.57 -6.34
C ALA A 177 5.56 14.83 -5.10
N HIS A 178 4.55 15.68 -5.21
CA HIS A 178 3.50 15.80 -4.18
C HIS A 178 2.33 14.89 -4.53
N ASP A 179 1.80 14.20 -3.53
CA ASP A 179 0.54 13.46 -3.61
C ASP A 179 -0.65 14.42 -3.40
N ASP A 180 -1.88 13.97 -3.63
CA ASP A 180 -3.09 14.79 -3.54
C ASP A 180 -3.37 15.27 -2.10
N CYS A 181 -2.77 14.59 -1.12
CA CYS A 181 -2.79 14.99 0.29
C CYS A 181 -1.76 16.07 0.66
N GLY A 182 -0.92 16.46 -0.29
CA GLY A 182 0.20 17.41 -0.10
C GLY A 182 1.51 16.77 0.35
N ALA A 183 1.50 15.56 0.93
CA ALA A 183 2.73 14.88 1.34
C ALA A 183 3.57 14.39 0.15
N PRO A 184 4.91 14.24 0.30
CA PRO A 184 5.76 13.65 -0.73
C PRO A 184 5.33 12.22 -1.14
N THR A 185 5.46 11.93 -2.43
CA THR A 185 5.32 10.59 -3.02
C THR A 185 6.47 10.36 -4.00
N TYR A 186 6.83 9.10 -4.24
CA TYR A 186 8.03 8.74 -4.98
C TYR A 186 7.69 7.91 -6.22
N LEU A 187 8.40 8.20 -7.30
CA LEU A 187 8.41 7.36 -8.49
C LEU A 187 9.33 6.17 -8.19
N MET A 188 8.78 4.95 -8.23
CA MET A 188 9.51 3.72 -7.97
C MET A 188 9.28 2.73 -9.11
N GLN A 189 10.27 1.89 -9.37
CA GLN A 189 10.10 0.71 -10.22
C GLN A 189 9.21 -0.32 -9.53
N LEU A 190 8.48 -1.12 -10.29
CA LEU A 190 7.68 -2.22 -9.72
C LEU A 190 8.54 -3.21 -8.93
N SER A 191 9.76 -3.49 -9.38
CA SER A 191 10.74 -4.31 -8.65
C SER A 191 11.06 -3.75 -7.26
N GLN A 192 11.18 -2.43 -7.12
CA GLN A 192 11.42 -1.75 -5.85
C GLN A 192 10.19 -1.86 -4.94
N MET A 193 8.99 -1.62 -5.49
CA MET A 193 7.73 -1.77 -4.73
C MET A 193 7.55 -3.21 -4.24
N ALA A 194 7.80 -4.22 -5.10
CA ALA A 194 7.72 -5.63 -4.74
C ALA A 194 8.75 -5.97 -3.65
N SER A 195 9.99 -5.48 -3.76
CA SER A 195 11.04 -5.69 -2.77
C SER A 195 10.69 -5.09 -1.41
N LEU A 196 10.09 -3.89 -1.38
CA LEU A 196 9.61 -3.28 -0.14
C LEU A 196 8.60 -4.18 0.58
N TYR A 197 7.64 -4.76 -0.15
CA TYR A 197 6.64 -5.66 0.43
C TYR A 197 7.22 -7.02 0.81
N ALA A 198 8.25 -7.48 0.10
CA ALA A 198 8.99 -8.68 0.46
C ALA A 198 9.72 -8.51 1.80
N VAL A 199 10.39 -7.36 1.97
CA VAL A 199 11.05 -6.99 3.23
C VAL A 199 10.04 -6.81 4.36
N LEU A 200 8.90 -6.14 4.10
CA LEU A 200 7.80 -6.01 5.07
C LEU A 200 7.28 -7.38 5.54
N ALA A 201 7.27 -8.37 4.63
CA ALA A 201 6.77 -9.71 4.89
C ALA A 201 7.81 -10.69 5.48
N SER A 202 9.08 -10.29 5.53
CA SER A 202 10.19 -11.14 5.99
C SER A 202 10.31 -11.27 7.52
N SER A 203 9.53 -10.50 8.29
CA SER A 203 9.56 -10.50 9.77
C SER A 203 10.95 -10.21 10.40
N ASN A 204 11.87 -9.60 9.67
CA ASN A 204 13.23 -9.32 10.16
C ASN A 204 13.35 -8.03 11.02
N SER A 205 12.23 -7.40 11.37
CA SER A 205 12.21 -6.16 12.15
C SER A 205 10.96 -6.07 13.02
N VAL A 206 11.17 -5.82 14.32
CA VAL A 206 10.11 -5.64 15.31
C VAL A 206 9.16 -4.50 14.92
N ASP A 207 9.70 -3.43 14.32
CA ASP A 207 8.90 -2.29 13.84
C ASP A 207 7.94 -2.70 12.71
N MET A 208 8.46 -3.43 11.72
CA MET A 208 7.67 -3.92 10.59
C MET A 208 6.66 -4.98 11.01
N GLU A 209 7.05 -5.91 11.89
CA GLU A 209 6.14 -6.91 12.47
C GLU A 209 4.96 -6.25 13.17
N ARG A 210 5.20 -5.19 13.94
CA ARG A 210 4.14 -4.43 14.61
C ARG A 210 3.20 -3.75 13.61
N ILE A 211 3.74 -3.18 12.54
CA ILE A 211 2.94 -2.59 11.45
C ILE A 211 2.07 -3.64 10.78
N VAL A 212 2.65 -4.79 10.39
CA VAL A 212 1.93 -5.90 9.76
C VAL A 212 0.83 -6.44 10.68
N ARG A 213 1.13 -6.60 11.97
CA ARG A 213 0.16 -7.05 12.99
C ARG A 213 -0.99 -6.07 13.13
N ALA A 214 -0.71 -4.77 13.23
CA ALA A 214 -1.72 -3.73 13.28
C ALA A 214 -2.65 -3.76 12.06
N MET A 215 -2.08 -3.91 10.86
CA MET A 215 -2.86 -4.00 9.62
C MET A 215 -3.75 -5.25 9.56
N ASN A 216 -3.21 -6.42 9.93
CA ASN A 216 -3.94 -7.69 9.91
C ASN A 216 -5.01 -7.80 11.01
N HIS A 217 -4.78 -7.21 12.19
CA HIS A 217 -5.76 -7.19 13.28
C HIS A 217 -6.87 -6.14 13.07
N HIS A 218 -6.58 -5.06 12.33
CA HIS A 218 -7.54 -3.99 12.07
C HIS A 218 -7.71 -3.66 10.58
N PRO A 219 -8.01 -4.65 9.72
CA PRO A 219 -8.06 -4.45 8.27
C PRO A 219 -9.18 -3.47 7.87
N THR A 220 -10.30 -3.46 8.60
CA THR A 220 -11.40 -2.50 8.41
C THR A 220 -10.99 -1.06 8.73
N ILE A 221 -10.03 -0.84 9.62
CA ILE A 221 -9.46 0.49 9.87
C ILE A 221 -8.55 0.90 8.71
N VAL A 222 -7.75 -0.03 8.17
CA VAL A 222 -6.80 0.21 7.07
C VAL A 222 -7.50 0.63 5.78
N ALA A 223 -8.51 -0.13 5.31
CA ALA A 223 -9.14 0.15 4.02
C ALA A 223 -10.64 0.47 4.12
N GLY A 224 -11.34 -0.08 5.10
CA GLY A 224 -12.79 0.04 5.24
C GLY A 224 -13.50 -1.29 4.99
N VAL A 225 -14.74 -1.41 5.48
CA VAL A 225 -15.56 -2.62 5.29
C VAL A 225 -15.82 -2.84 3.81
N GLY A 226 -15.64 -4.07 3.33
CA GLY A 226 -15.96 -4.44 1.95
C GLY A 226 -14.86 -4.17 0.93
N GLU A 227 -13.80 -3.46 1.30
CA GLU A 227 -12.70 -3.12 0.40
C GLU A 227 -11.74 -4.30 0.20
N PHE A 228 -11.07 -4.34 -0.96
CA PHE A 228 -10.21 -5.46 -1.36
C PHE A 228 -9.14 -5.81 -0.32
N ASP A 229 -8.38 -4.82 0.15
CA ASP A 229 -7.34 -5.04 1.17
C ASP A 229 -7.93 -5.65 2.46
N THR A 230 -9.13 -5.20 2.84
CA THR A 230 -9.82 -5.69 4.03
C THR A 230 -10.22 -7.15 3.89
N GLU A 231 -10.88 -7.48 2.77
CA GLU A 231 -11.37 -8.84 2.52
C GLU A 231 -10.22 -9.82 2.34
N LEU A 232 -9.15 -9.41 1.63
CA LEU A 232 -7.97 -10.25 1.46
C LEU A 232 -7.34 -10.58 2.81
N MET A 233 -6.99 -9.58 3.62
CA MET A 233 -6.37 -9.82 4.93
C MET A 233 -7.28 -10.61 5.89
N ARG A 234 -8.61 -10.46 5.78
CA ARG A 234 -9.57 -11.26 6.58
C ARG A 234 -9.62 -12.72 6.16
N LEU A 235 -9.52 -13.01 4.87
CA LEU A 235 -9.56 -14.37 4.34
C LEU A 235 -8.22 -15.09 4.45
N THR A 236 -7.12 -14.35 4.61
CA THR A 236 -5.76 -14.87 4.80
C THR A 236 -5.11 -14.36 6.09
N PRO A 237 -5.72 -14.62 7.27
CA PRO A 237 -5.29 -14.02 8.53
C PRO A 237 -3.86 -14.42 8.88
N GLY A 238 -2.96 -13.44 8.99
CA GLY A 238 -1.55 -13.67 9.34
C GLY A 238 -0.71 -14.27 8.20
N GLU A 239 -1.29 -14.42 7.02
CA GLU A 239 -0.63 -15.00 5.85
C GLU A 239 -0.23 -13.95 4.81
N LEU A 240 -1.10 -12.95 4.57
CA LEU A 240 -0.85 -11.87 3.63
C LEU A 240 -1.03 -10.50 4.29
N VAL A 241 -0.24 -9.53 3.85
CA VAL A 241 -0.48 -8.10 4.10
C VAL A 241 -0.73 -7.41 2.77
N SER A 242 -1.79 -6.60 2.68
CA SER A 242 -2.21 -5.98 1.42
C SER A 242 -2.38 -4.47 1.59
N LYS A 243 -1.92 -3.71 0.59
CA LYS A 243 -2.14 -2.28 0.54
C LYS A 243 -2.32 -1.77 -0.88
N SER A 244 -3.47 -1.14 -1.09
CA SER A 244 -3.85 -0.46 -2.30
C SER A 244 -3.17 0.91 -2.44
N GLY A 245 -2.72 1.21 -3.66
CA GLY A 245 -2.33 2.53 -4.14
C GLY A 245 -3.32 3.08 -5.16
N ALA A 246 -3.39 4.41 -5.30
CA ALA A 246 -4.15 5.05 -6.36
C ALA A 246 -3.55 4.73 -7.74
N GLU A 247 -4.25 5.09 -8.83
CA GLU A 247 -3.74 4.93 -10.19
C GLU A 247 -3.27 3.50 -10.51
N GLY A 248 -4.07 2.50 -10.15
CA GLY A 248 -3.86 1.12 -10.57
C GLY A 248 -2.74 0.37 -9.83
N VAL A 249 -2.22 0.90 -8.73
CA VAL A 249 -1.19 0.25 -7.91
C VAL A 249 -1.81 -0.67 -6.85
N GLN A 250 -1.29 -1.88 -6.72
CA GLN A 250 -1.58 -2.79 -5.61
C GLN A 250 -0.29 -3.47 -5.17
N CYS A 251 -0.05 -3.55 -3.86
CA CYS A 251 1.10 -4.27 -3.33
C CYS A 251 0.67 -5.25 -2.23
N ILE A 252 1.29 -6.43 -2.21
CA ILE A 252 0.93 -7.55 -1.32
C ILE A 252 2.20 -8.25 -0.87
N GLY A 253 2.32 -8.55 0.43
CA GLY A 253 3.43 -9.32 1.00
C GLY A 253 2.95 -10.69 1.51
N ARG A 254 3.74 -11.74 1.25
CA ARG A 254 3.53 -13.12 1.76
C ARG A 254 4.33 -13.31 3.05
N LEU A 255 3.63 -13.24 4.17
CA LEU A 255 4.23 -13.24 5.51
C LEU A 255 4.93 -14.57 5.79
N GLY A 256 6.11 -14.51 6.40
CA GLY A 256 6.92 -15.68 6.74
C GLY A 256 7.76 -16.24 5.58
N GLU A 257 7.40 -15.94 4.32
CA GLU A 257 8.18 -16.37 3.15
C GLU A 257 9.03 -15.24 2.55
N GLY A 258 8.88 -14.00 3.02
CA GLY A 258 9.69 -12.87 2.57
C GLY A 258 9.53 -12.57 1.08
N MET A 259 8.32 -12.77 0.53
CA MET A 259 8.00 -12.44 -0.85
C MET A 259 7.03 -11.26 -0.93
N GLY A 260 7.20 -10.43 -1.94
CA GLY A 260 6.36 -9.27 -2.21
C GLY A 260 5.95 -9.19 -3.66
N LEU A 261 4.71 -8.79 -3.88
CA LEU A 261 4.06 -8.60 -5.17
C LEU A 261 3.74 -7.11 -5.34
N ALA A 262 4.10 -6.55 -6.48
CA ALA A 262 3.64 -5.23 -6.93
C ALA A 262 2.92 -5.35 -8.28
N ILE A 263 1.78 -4.68 -8.40
CA ILE A 263 0.93 -4.66 -9.59
C ILE A 263 0.72 -3.21 -10.01
N LYS A 264 0.79 -2.94 -11.32
CA LYS A 264 0.41 -1.67 -11.92
C LYS A 264 -0.45 -1.92 -13.15
N VAL A 265 -1.69 -1.43 -13.08
CA VAL A 265 -2.56 -1.29 -14.25
C VAL A 265 -2.23 0.01 -14.95
N MET A 266 -1.90 -0.03 -16.24
CA MET A 266 -1.31 1.11 -16.95
C MET A 266 -2.26 2.31 -17.04
N ASP A 267 -3.56 2.08 -17.19
CA ASP A 267 -4.59 3.13 -17.25
C ASP A 267 -5.16 3.55 -15.88
N GLY A 268 -4.61 3.00 -14.78
CA GLY A 268 -5.03 3.34 -13.43
C GLY A 268 -6.29 2.62 -12.92
N SER A 269 -6.87 1.72 -13.71
CA SER A 269 -8.15 1.07 -13.39
C SER A 269 -8.11 0.24 -12.10
N THR A 270 -9.02 0.58 -11.17
CA THR A 270 -9.14 -0.10 -9.87
C THR A 270 -9.76 -1.49 -9.97
N ARG A 271 -10.73 -1.68 -10.88
CA ARG A 271 -11.35 -3.01 -11.07
C ARG A 271 -10.35 -4.02 -11.65
N ALA A 272 -9.45 -3.56 -12.55
CA ALA A 272 -8.45 -4.40 -13.16
C ALA A 272 -7.37 -4.85 -12.18
N LYS A 273 -6.93 -3.97 -11.25
CA LYS A 273 -5.89 -4.35 -10.28
C LYS A 273 -6.38 -5.44 -9.32
N TYR A 274 -7.65 -5.42 -8.90
CA TYR A 274 -8.20 -6.45 -8.02
C TYR A 274 -8.33 -7.79 -8.73
N ALA A 275 -8.78 -7.80 -9.99
CA ALA A 275 -8.84 -9.02 -10.79
C ALA A 275 -7.46 -9.66 -10.96
N VAL A 276 -6.44 -8.86 -11.30
CA VAL A 276 -5.06 -9.37 -11.43
C VAL A 276 -4.48 -9.83 -10.10
N ALA A 277 -4.75 -9.14 -9.01
CA ALA A 277 -4.31 -9.59 -7.69
C ALA A 277 -4.85 -10.99 -7.37
N ILE A 278 -6.15 -11.24 -7.55
CA ILE A 278 -6.74 -12.56 -7.31
C ILE A 278 -6.11 -13.62 -8.21
N HIS A 279 -6.01 -13.33 -9.51
CA HIS A 279 -5.41 -14.23 -10.51
C HIS A 279 -3.97 -14.64 -10.15
N ILE A 280 -3.12 -13.66 -9.82
CA ILE A 280 -1.72 -13.91 -9.46
C ILE A 280 -1.62 -14.67 -8.13
N LEU A 281 -2.38 -14.27 -7.11
CA LEU A 281 -2.34 -14.93 -5.81
C LEU A 281 -2.75 -16.40 -5.93
N GLN A 282 -3.73 -16.70 -6.79
CA GLN A 282 -4.13 -18.08 -7.08
C GLN A 282 -3.04 -18.82 -7.88
N GLN A 283 -2.47 -18.20 -8.92
CA GLN A 283 -1.38 -18.77 -9.71
C GLN A 283 -0.17 -19.13 -8.83
N MET A 284 0.19 -18.28 -7.88
CA MET A 284 1.30 -18.45 -6.96
C MET A 284 0.98 -19.39 -5.78
N GLY A 285 -0.26 -19.83 -5.63
CA GLY A 285 -0.70 -20.64 -4.49
C GLY A 285 -0.73 -19.88 -3.15
N TRP A 286 -0.73 -18.54 -3.17
CA TRP A 286 -0.81 -17.71 -1.96
C TRP A 286 -2.22 -17.65 -1.36
N ILE A 287 -3.23 -18.03 -2.15
CA ILE A 287 -4.61 -18.20 -1.70
C ILE A 287 -5.17 -19.53 -2.20
N SER A 288 -6.07 -20.13 -1.42
CA SER A 288 -6.77 -21.35 -1.83
C SER A 288 -7.79 -21.06 -2.94
N PRO A 289 -8.21 -22.09 -3.72
CA PRO A 289 -9.29 -21.93 -4.70
C PRO A 289 -10.59 -21.38 -4.10
N SER A 290 -10.92 -21.73 -2.84
CA SER A 290 -12.13 -21.22 -2.18
C SER A 290 -12.03 -19.73 -1.84
N ILE A 291 -10.88 -19.26 -1.38
CA ILE A 291 -10.62 -17.83 -1.13
C ILE A 291 -10.66 -17.07 -2.46
N ALA A 292 -10.00 -17.59 -3.50
CA ALA A 292 -10.02 -17.00 -4.83
C ALA A 292 -11.46 -16.84 -5.35
N GLN A 293 -12.29 -17.88 -5.22
CA GLN A 293 -13.71 -17.82 -5.59
C GLN A 293 -14.47 -16.72 -4.81
N SER A 294 -14.35 -16.68 -3.47
CA SER A 294 -15.02 -15.65 -2.65
C SER A 294 -14.61 -14.23 -3.04
N LEU A 295 -13.33 -14.00 -3.34
CA LEU A 295 -12.85 -12.70 -3.81
C LEU A 295 -13.35 -12.39 -5.24
N SER A 296 -13.34 -13.37 -6.15
CA SER A 296 -13.84 -13.20 -7.52
C SER A 296 -15.32 -12.85 -7.57
N GLU A 297 -16.14 -13.49 -6.74
CA GLU A 297 -17.57 -13.17 -6.62
C GLU A 297 -17.82 -11.71 -6.25
N LYS A 298 -16.96 -11.15 -5.40
CA LYS A 298 -17.09 -9.76 -4.93
C LYS A 298 -16.45 -8.73 -5.85
N PHE A 299 -15.30 -9.02 -6.43
CA PHE A 299 -14.46 -8.02 -7.11
C PHE A 299 -14.34 -8.22 -8.63
N MET A 300 -14.69 -9.40 -9.16
CA MET A 300 -14.64 -9.68 -10.60
C MET A 300 -16.03 -9.75 -11.24
N ASN A 301 -17.07 -10.09 -10.49
CA ASN A 301 -18.47 -10.07 -10.96
C ASN A 301 -19.12 -8.70 -10.68
N LEU A 302 -19.16 -7.83 -11.68
CA LEU A 302 -19.60 -6.44 -11.56
C LEU A 302 -21.11 -6.27 -11.83
N GLY A 303 -21.90 -7.25 -11.41
CA GLY A 303 -23.35 -7.36 -11.64
C GLY A 303 -23.74 -8.55 -12.52
N LYS A 304 -25.03 -8.65 -12.86
CA LYS A 304 -25.61 -9.83 -13.54
C LYS A 304 -25.00 -10.13 -14.91
N TYR A 305 -24.56 -9.10 -15.63
CA TYR A 305 -24.14 -9.21 -17.04
C TYR A 305 -22.70 -8.80 -17.28
N LYS A 306 -21.96 -8.39 -16.23
CA LYS A 306 -20.61 -7.84 -16.36
C LYS A 306 -19.63 -8.64 -15.52
N ARG A 307 -18.55 -9.09 -16.13
CA ARG A 307 -17.46 -9.77 -15.41
C ARG A 307 -16.09 -9.37 -15.95
N LEU A 308 -15.07 -9.55 -15.13
CA LEU A 308 -13.68 -9.41 -15.53
C LEU A 308 -13.08 -10.78 -15.86
N GLU A 309 -12.24 -10.81 -16.90
CA GLU A 309 -11.43 -11.96 -17.29
C GLU A 309 -9.97 -11.52 -17.33
N VAL A 310 -9.08 -12.32 -16.75
CA VAL A 310 -7.62 -12.06 -16.74
C VAL A 310 -6.94 -13.03 -17.70
N ILE A 311 -6.04 -12.51 -18.53
CA ILE A 311 -5.31 -13.28 -19.54
C ILE A 311 -3.82 -13.08 -19.35
N GLY A 312 -3.09 -14.20 -19.46
CA GLY A 312 -1.66 -14.29 -19.26
C GLY A 312 -1.30 -14.81 -17.87
N GLU A 313 0.00 -14.88 -17.62
CA GLU A 313 0.57 -15.48 -16.41
C GLU A 313 1.89 -14.80 -16.05
N LEU A 314 2.30 -14.90 -14.79
CA LEU A 314 3.66 -14.57 -14.39
C LEU A 314 4.65 -15.54 -15.04
N SER A 315 5.74 -15.01 -15.59
CA SER A 315 6.87 -15.78 -16.09
C SER A 315 7.99 -15.82 -15.05
N LEU A 316 8.52 -17.01 -14.76
CA LEU A 316 9.73 -17.18 -13.94
C LEU A 316 10.95 -16.62 -14.68
N LEU A 317 11.89 -16.07 -13.92
CA LEU A 317 13.13 -15.48 -14.41
C LEU A 317 14.35 -16.37 -14.17
#